data_AF-A0A7W8CT53-F1
#
_entry.id   AF-A0A7W8CT53-F1
#
_cell.length_a   1.000
_cell.length_b   1.000
_cell.length_c   1.000
_cell.angle_alpha   90.00
_cell.angle_beta   90.00
_cell.angle_gamma   90.00
#
_symmetry.space_group_name_H-M   'P 1'
#
loop_
_entity.id
_entity.type
_entity.pdbx_description
1 polymer ?
#
loop_
_entity_poly.entity_id
_entity_poly.type
_entity_poly.pdbx_seq_one_letter_code
_entity_poly.pdbx_strand_id
1 'polypeptide(L)'
;MKKSLICVLIVLLAVMSGCNNNKKSEEEQQILENVWTYVEGTDMPQNEEWENAWLNGEIEEIEVSDEMASYTDIDEKYRGQTIFLVTPVFETELVAYPSILVDQETKKVIGELPGE
;
A
#
# COMPACT_ATOMS: atom_id res chain seq x y z
N MET A 1 -22.80 -52.57 -22.36
CA MET A 1 -23.78 -51.45 -22.43
C MET A 1 -24.40 -51.25 -21.04
N LYS A 2 -24.60 -49.96 -20.67
CA LYS A 2 -25.28 -49.43 -19.46
C LYS A 2 -24.44 -49.49 -18.17
N LYS A 3 -23.66 -48.46 -17.81
CA LYS A 3 -23.98 -47.07 -17.38
C LYS A 3 -24.68 -47.00 -16.02
N SER A 4 -24.12 -46.11 -15.19
CA SER A 4 -24.72 -45.40 -14.06
C SER A 4 -24.74 -46.11 -12.71
N LEU A 5 -23.68 -45.86 -11.95
CA LEU A 5 -23.75 -45.65 -10.50
C LEU A 5 -22.59 -44.74 -10.07
N ILE A 6 -22.57 -43.52 -10.61
CA ILE A 6 -21.77 -42.40 -10.11
C ILE A 6 -22.78 -41.40 -9.53
N CYS A 7 -23.33 -41.78 -8.38
CA CYS A 7 -23.95 -40.85 -7.46
C CYS A 7 -22.98 -40.71 -6.29
N VAL A 8 -22.99 -39.52 -5.68
CA VAL A 8 -22.28 -39.16 -4.44
C VAL A 8 -20.84 -38.72 -4.67
N LEU A 9 -20.66 -37.42 -4.97
CA LEU A 9 -19.87 -36.47 -4.15
C LEU A 9 -19.61 -35.13 -4.88
N ILE A 10 -20.46 -34.69 -5.80
CA ILE A 10 -20.43 -33.31 -6.33
C ILE A 10 -21.39 -32.48 -5.46
N VAL A 11 -21.00 -32.28 -4.22
CA VAL A 11 -21.70 -31.43 -3.26
C VAL A 11 -20.62 -30.49 -2.69
N LEU A 12 -20.90 -29.19 -2.77
CA LEU A 12 -20.26 -28.14 -1.97
C LEU A 12 -18.81 -27.76 -2.31
N LEU A 13 -18.55 -27.42 -3.58
CA LEU A 13 -17.69 -26.27 -3.86
C LEU A 13 -18.59 -25.06 -4.11
N ALA A 14 -19.28 -24.67 -3.03
CA ALA A 14 -19.82 -23.34 -2.88
C ALA A 14 -18.61 -22.40 -2.84
N VAL A 15 -18.21 -21.93 -4.01
CA VAL A 15 -17.25 -20.85 -4.18
C VAL A 15 -17.91 -19.61 -3.58
N MET A 16 -17.75 -19.45 -2.27
CA MET A 16 -17.89 -18.17 -1.60
C MET A 16 -16.70 -17.30 -2.02
N SER A 17 -16.71 -16.84 -3.27
CA SER A 17 -16.10 -15.54 -3.59
C SER A 17 -17.19 -14.52 -3.25
N GLY A 18 -17.39 -14.21 -1.97
CA GLY A 18 -16.42 -13.44 -1.20
C GLY A 18 -16.78 -11.98 -1.45
N CYS A 19 -17.60 -11.42 -0.57
CA CYS A 19 -18.19 -10.10 -0.69
C CYS A 19 -17.16 -9.02 -1.03
N ASN A 20 -17.47 -8.24 -2.06
CA ASN A 20 -16.81 -7.02 -2.50
C ASN A 20 -16.99 -5.89 -1.46
N ASN A 21 -16.25 -5.94 -0.36
CA ASN A 21 -16.04 -4.80 0.52
C ASN A 21 -14.55 -4.46 0.44
N ASN A 22 -14.21 -3.29 -0.10
CA ASN A 22 -12.85 -2.71 -0.14
C ASN A 22 -12.33 -2.47 1.28
N LYS A 23 -12.01 -3.54 2.00
CA LYS A 23 -11.32 -3.46 3.29
C LYS A 23 -9.85 -3.76 3.01
N LYS A 24 -8.99 -2.78 3.30
CA LYS A 24 -7.53 -2.95 3.27
C LYS A 24 -7.15 -4.18 4.09
N SER A 25 -6.15 -4.93 3.63
CA SER A 25 -5.57 -6.05 4.36
C SER A 25 -4.90 -5.56 5.66
N GLU A 26 -4.66 -6.47 6.60
CA GLU A 26 -3.95 -6.14 7.86
C GLU A 26 -2.54 -5.61 7.59
N GLU A 27 -1.89 -6.10 6.53
CA GLU A 27 -0.57 -5.67 6.10
C GLU A 27 -0.58 -4.24 5.52
N GLU A 28 -1.54 -3.94 4.63
CA GLU A 28 -1.72 -2.57 4.12
C GLU A 28 -2.03 -1.60 5.24
N GLN A 29 -2.90 -1.99 6.19
CA GLN A 29 -3.23 -1.17 7.35
C GLN A 29 -1.98 -0.83 8.17
N GLN A 30 -1.11 -1.82 8.41
CA GLN A 30 0.16 -1.60 9.13
C GLN A 30 1.09 -0.62 8.38
N ILE A 31 1.16 -0.72 7.05
CA ILE A 31 1.96 0.20 6.23
C ILE A 31 1.44 1.64 6.39
N LEU A 32 0.12 1.85 6.28
CA LEU A 32 -0.49 3.17 6.38
C LEU A 32 -0.32 3.76 7.79
N GLU A 33 -0.44 2.96 8.84
CA GLU A 33 -0.19 3.39 10.22
C GLU A 33 1.27 3.79 10.46
N ASN A 34 2.23 3.04 9.91
CA ASN A 34 3.65 3.39 10.00
C ASN A 34 3.97 4.68 9.24
N VAL A 35 3.35 4.89 8.07
CA VAL A 35 3.48 6.14 7.30
C VAL A 35 2.86 7.30 8.06
N TRP A 36 1.66 7.15 8.61
CA TRP A 36 1.03 8.18 9.42
C TRP A 36 1.88 8.56 10.63
N THR A 37 2.39 7.56 11.38
CA THR A 37 3.29 7.77 12.52
C THR A 37 4.54 8.58 12.12
N TYR A 38 5.06 8.33 10.91
CA TYR A 38 6.17 9.11 10.38
C TYR A 38 5.76 10.55 10.06
N VAL A 39 4.64 10.75 9.36
CA VAL A 39 4.09 12.07 9.00
C VAL A 39 3.81 12.92 10.24
N GLU A 40 3.27 12.33 11.31
CA GLU A 40 3.06 13.00 12.60
C GLU A 40 4.36 13.55 13.22
N GLY A 41 5.51 12.98 12.84
CA GLY A 41 6.84 13.44 13.25
C GLY A 41 7.42 14.56 12.37
N THR A 42 6.73 14.99 11.32
CA THR A 42 7.16 16.02 10.37
C THR A 42 6.42 17.35 10.56
N ASP A 43 6.76 18.36 9.75
CA ASP A 43 6.08 19.66 9.71
C ASP A 43 4.81 19.65 8.83
N MET A 44 4.38 18.50 8.30
CA MET A 44 3.16 18.39 7.49
C MET A 44 1.89 18.66 8.32
N PRO A 45 0.77 19.11 7.70
CA PRO A 45 -0.47 19.32 8.41
C PRO A 45 -1.03 18.03 9.01
N GLN A 46 -1.63 18.13 10.21
CA GLN A 46 -2.12 16.98 11.00
C GLN A 46 -3.61 17.10 11.35
N ASN A 47 -4.40 17.75 10.49
CA ASN A 47 -5.85 17.81 10.70
C ASN A 47 -6.52 16.48 10.28
N GLU A 48 -7.81 16.34 10.58
CA GLU A 48 -8.57 15.12 10.27
C GLU A 48 -8.57 14.76 8.77
N GLU A 49 -8.57 15.75 7.87
CA GLU A 49 -8.47 15.50 6.43
C GLU A 49 -7.13 14.85 6.07
N TRP A 50 -6.03 15.35 6.63
CA TRP A 50 -4.69 14.81 6.40
C TRP A 50 -4.49 13.43 7.01
N GLU A 51 -4.93 13.23 8.26
CA GLU A 51 -4.90 11.90 8.90
C GLU A 51 -5.65 10.88 8.05
N ASN A 52 -6.88 11.22 7.64
CA ASN A 52 -7.69 10.34 6.79
C ASN A 52 -7.04 10.09 5.43
N ALA A 53 -6.42 11.10 4.81
CA ALA A 53 -5.78 10.94 3.51
C ALA A 53 -4.61 9.95 3.55
N TRP A 54 -3.81 9.98 4.62
CA TRP A 54 -2.71 9.03 4.81
C TRP A 54 -3.19 7.64 5.21
N LEU A 55 -4.15 7.54 6.15
CA LEU A 55 -4.69 6.25 6.60
C LEU A 55 -5.55 5.54 5.54
N ASN A 56 -5.94 6.24 4.47
CA ASN A 56 -6.63 5.67 3.31
C ASN A 56 -5.80 5.75 2.01
N GLY A 57 -4.50 6.00 2.14
CA GLY A 57 -3.60 6.18 1.01
C GLY A 57 -3.58 5.01 0.02
N GLU A 58 -3.13 5.31 -1.20
CA GLU A 58 -2.79 4.33 -2.21
C GLU A 58 -1.41 3.74 -1.92
N ILE A 59 -1.28 2.43 -2.10
CA ILE A 59 -0.04 1.69 -1.90
C ILE A 59 0.30 1.03 -3.22
N GLU A 60 1.46 1.37 -3.78
CA GLU A 60 1.97 0.80 -5.03
C GLU A 60 3.29 0.08 -4.78
N GLU A 61 3.52 -1.02 -5.49
CA GLU A 61 4.85 -1.66 -5.53
C GLU A 61 5.66 -1.03 -6.67
N ILE A 62 6.82 -0.47 -6.33
CA ILE A 62 7.72 0.17 -7.29
C ILE A 62 9.14 -0.38 -7.15
N GLU A 63 9.90 -0.39 -8.24
CA GLU A 63 11.33 -0.68 -8.20
C GLU A 63 12.12 0.62 -8.03
N VAL A 64 13.05 0.65 -7.08
CA VAL A 64 13.91 1.82 -6.86
C VAL A 64 14.90 1.95 -8.03
N SER A 65 14.66 2.94 -8.88
CA SER A 65 15.56 3.30 -9.97
C SER A 65 16.77 4.12 -9.48
N ASP A 66 17.83 4.16 -10.29
CA ASP A 66 19.00 5.02 -10.01
C ASP A 66 18.63 6.50 -9.97
N GLU A 67 17.66 6.93 -10.77
CA GLU A 67 17.14 8.29 -10.77
C GLU A 67 16.44 8.60 -9.44
N MET A 68 15.56 7.71 -8.99
CA MET A 68 14.87 7.84 -7.70
C MET A 68 15.85 7.93 -6.53
N ALA A 69 16.86 7.06 -6.53
CA ALA A 69 17.91 7.05 -5.51
C ALA A 69 18.86 8.25 -5.60
N SER A 70 18.79 9.05 -6.68
CA SER A 70 19.55 10.30 -6.80
C SER A 70 18.80 11.51 -6.23
N TYR A 71 17.47 11.45 -6.23
CA TYR A 71 16.61 12.51 -5.66
C TYR A 71 16.28 12.29 -4.19
N THR A 72 16.24 11.04 -3.76
CA THR A 72 15.98 10.65 -2.38
C THR A 72 17.29 10.22 -1.74
N ASP A 73 17.58 10.69 -0.53
CA ASP A 73 18.77 10.26 0.25
C ASP A 73 18.54 8.84 0.83
N ILE A 74 18.12 7.93 -0.04
CA ILE A 74 17.79 6.55 0.26
C ILE A 74 19.08 5.71 0.25
N ASP A 75 19.17 4.79 1.21
CA ASP A 75 20.33 3.91 1.33
C ASP A 75 20.54 3.10 0.04
N GLU A 76 21.78 3.06 -0.47
CA GLU A 76 22.15 2.38 -1.72
C GLU A 76 21.68 0.91 -1.76
N LYS A 77 21.54 0.27 -0.59
CA LYS A 77 21.03 -1.11 -0.49
C LYS A 77 19.64 -1.30 -1.09
N TYR A 78 18.85 -0.22 -1.23
CA TYR A 78 17.50 -0.26 -1.79
C TYR A 78 17.47 -0.17 -3.30
N ARG A 79 18.58 0.18 -3.97
CA ARG A 79 18.62 0.27 -5.45
C ARG A 79 18.26 -1.07 -6.10
N GLY A 80 17.35 -1.04 -7.07
CA GLY A 80 16.84 -2.22 -7.76
C GLY A 80 15.97 -3.14 -6.89
N GLN A 81 15.62 -2.73 -5.66
CA GLN A 81 14.68 -3.46 -4.82
C GLN A 81 13.26 -2.98 -5.09
N THR A 82 12.30 -3.90 -4.93
CA THR A 82 10.89 -3.54 -4.86
C THR A 82 10.58 -3.01 -3.47
N ILE A 83 9.95 -1.84 -3.42
CA ILE A 83 9.49 -1.17 -2.20
C ILE A 83 8.03 -0.76 -2.37
N PHE A 84 7.39 -0.31 -1.29
CA PHE A 84 6.10 0.34 -1.40
C PHE A 84 6.25 1.86 -1.55
N LEU A 85 5.45 2.43 -2.44
CA LEU A 85 5.18 3.85 -2.55
C LEU A 85 3.80 4.11 -1.96
N VAL A 86 3.73 5.00 -0.98
CA VAL A 86 2.47 5.39 -0.34
C VAL A 86 2.13 6.82 -0.71
N THR A 87 0.96 7.00 -1.32
CA THR A 87 0.47 8.31 -1.78
C THR A 87 -0.83 8.64 -1.05
N PRO A 88 -0.94 9.81 -0.39
CA PRO A 88 -2.16 10.16 0.33
C PRO A 88 -3.31 10.43 -0.65
N VAL A 89 -4.53 10.10 -0.24
CA VAL A 89 -5.74 10.29 -1.05
C VAL A 89 -6.64 11.30 -0.38
N PHE A 90 -6.70 12.51 -0.93
CA PHE A 90 -7.56 13.58 -0.44
C PHE A 90 -8.93 13.56 -1.14
N GLU A 91 -9.99 13.94 -0.41
CA GLU A 91 -11.33 14.12 -1.01
C GLU A 91 -11.36 15.32 -1.98
N THR A 92 -10.50 16.31 -1.73
CA THR A 92 -10.31 17.47 -2.59
C THR A 92 -8.95 17.39 -3.28
N GLU A 93 -8.86 17.79 -4.55
CA GLU A 93 -7.58 17.88 -5.25
C GLU A 93 -6.70 18.94 -4.56
N LEU A 94 -5.75 18.47 -3.76
CA LEU A 94 -4.66 19.30 -3.23
C LEU A 94 -3.50 19.30 -4.24
N VAL A 95 -2.80 20.43 -4.32
CA VAL A 95 -1.61 20.56 -5.17
C VAL A 95 -0.35 20.24 -4.34
N ALA A 96 0.43 19.27 -4.82
CA ALA A 96 1.74 18.85 -4.33
C ALA A 96 1.80 18.36 -2.86
N TYR A 97 1.85 17.04 -2.68
CA TYR A 97 2.18 16.36 -1.43
C TYR A 97 3.19 15.25 -1.71
N PRO A 98 4.13 14.99 -0.79
CA PRO A 98 5.12 13.95 -1.02
C PRO A 98 4.46 12.58 -1.07
N SER A 99 5.14 11.64 -1.73
CA SER A 99 4.87 10.21 -1.57
C SER A 99 5.93 9.60 -0.66
N ILE A 100 5.54 8.60 0.13
CA ILE A 100 6.40 8.02 1.16
C ILE A 100 6.89 6.64 0.70
N LEU A 101 8.20 6.41 0.81
CA LEU A 101 8.85 5.16 0.46
C LEU A 101 8.91 4.25 1.67
N VAL A 102 8.46 3.00 1.53
CA VAL A 102 8.37 2.03 2.62
C VAL A 102 9.03 0.70 2.23
N ASP A 103 9.91 0.21 3.09
CA ASP A 103 10.59 -1.08 2.95
C ASP A 103 9.59 -2.24 2.94
N GLN A 104 9.65 -3.10 1.91
CA GLN A 104 8.67 -4.16 1.70
C GLN A 104 8.70 -5.22 2.81
N GLU A 105 9.85 -5.50 3.42
CA GLU A 105 9.97 -6.56 4.43
C GLU A 105 9.64 -6.07 5.84
N THR A 106 10.17 -4.90 6.20
CA THR A 106 10.12 -4.34 7.55
C THR A 106 8.98 -3.35 7.76
N LYS A 107 8.33 -2.90 6.67
CA LYS A 107 7.28 -1.88 6.65
C LYS A 107 7.72 -0.54 7.22
N LYS A 108 9.02 -0.27 7.27
CA LYS A 108 9.57 0.99 7.77
C LYS A 108 9.63 2.02 6.67
N VAL A 109 9.39 3.28 7.01
CA VAL A 109 9.65 4.41 6.13
C VAL A 109 11.16 4.52 5.87
N ILE A 110 11.54 4.63 4.60
CA ILE A 110 12.93 4.68 4.13
C ILE A 110 13.26 5.92 3.30
N GLY A 111 12.26 6.74 2.97
CA GLY A 111 12.47 7.99 2.26
C GLY A 111 11.15 8.67 1.87
N GLU A 112 11.28 9.84 1.26
CA GLU A 112 10.18 10.63 0.72
C GLU A 112 10.51 11.03 -0.71
N LEU A 113 9.53 11.00 -1.61
CA LEU A 113 9.60 11.63 -2.92
C LEU A 113 8.86 12.97 -2.88
N PRO A 114 9.45 14.05 -3.45
CA PRO A 114 8.74 15.31 -3.55
C PRO A 114 7.45 15.14 -4.38
N GLY A 115 6.39 15.81 -3.96
CA GLY A 115 5.11 15.78 -4.68
C GLY A 115 5.16 16.46 -6.04
N GLU A 116 4.37 15.94 -6.98
CA GLU A 116 4.11 16.56 -8.29
C GLU A 116 3.00 17.63 -8.24
#